data_AF-A0A0X8NXS4-F1
#
_entry.id   AF-A0A0X8NXS4-F1
#
_cell.length_a   1.000
_cell.length_b   1.000
_cell.length_c   1.000
_cell.angle_alpha   90.00
_cell.angle_beta   90.00
_cell.angle_gamma   90.00
#
_symmetry.space_group_name_H-M   'P 1'
#
loop_
_entity.id
_entity.type
_entity.pdbx_description
1 polymer ?
#
loop_
_entity_poly.entity_id
_entity_poly.type
_entity_poly.pdbx_seq_one_letter_code
_entity_poly.pdbx_strand_id
1 'polypeptide(L)'
;MSSYAEASAAVGGNESGGYGVCAAFGCCLPGTMSSSTQGGKDWHCRLHFGAPRAEFDAISARAQNRKALFTAAYWLVNRPKGDTVSRKVLDRIEALGRPDLLAGAAKEGTPTAYHLGVHMLRVLGDECRQPQEHMGTPKRAGQGTTWLDQNQPEEIDA
;
A
#
# COMPACT_ATOMS: atom_id res chain seq x y z
N MET A 1 -43.54 10.22 2.99
CA MET A 1 -42.17 9.80 2.64
C MET A 1 -41.89 8.51 3.41
N SER A 2 -41.48 7.44 2.72
CA SER A 2 -41.46 6.08 3.30
C SER A 2 -40.35 5.94 4.35
N SER A 3 -40.67 5.39 5.52
CA SER A 3 -39.75 5.17 6.65
C SER A 3 -38.47 4.43 6.28
N TYR A 4 -38.51 3.67 5.17
CA TYR A 4 -37.35 2.99 4.60
C TYR A 4 -36.28 3.94 4.06
N ALA A 5 -36.68 5.09 3.50
CA ALA A 5 -35.75 6.09 2.99
C ALA A 5 -35.02 6.81 4.13
N GLU A 6 -35.72 7.10 5.23
CA GLU A 6 -35.13 7.69 6.44
C GLU A 6 -34.22 6.70 7.17
N ALA A 7 -34.61 5.42 7.25
CA ALA A 7 -33.76 4.37 7.81
C ALA A 7 -32.47 4.16 7.00
N SER A 8 -32.53 4.29 5.67
CA SER A 8 -31.36 4.20 4.80
C SER A 8 -30.40 5.37 4.99
N ALA A 9 -30.94 6.58 5.21
CA ALA A 9 -30.15 7.78 5.49
C ALA A 9 -29.46 7.72 6.87
N ALA A 10 -30.12 7.16 7.88
CA ALA A 10 -29.56 7.02 9.23
C ALA A 10 -28.38 6.02 9.32
N VAL A 11 -28.22 5.12 8.34
CA VAL A 11 -27.10 4.16 8.28
C VAL A 11 -25.82 4.81 7.72
N GLY A 12 -25.90 6.01 7.14
CA GLY A 12 -24.81 6.76 6.51
C GLY A 12 -23.95 7.62 7.44
N GLY A 13 -24.09 7.47 8.76
CA GLY A 13 -23.23 8.14 9.74
C GLY A 13 -21.88 7.43 9.89
N ASN A 14 -20.95 7.65 8.96
CA ASN A 14 -19.53 7.55 9.26
C ASN A 14 -18.76 8.57 8.43
N GLU A 15 -18.13 9.54 9.11
CA GLU A 15 -17.47 10.68 8.49
C GLU A 15 -16.18 10.28 7.74
N SER A 16 -16.09 10.76 6.49
CA SER A 16 -14.88 11.18 5.76
C SER A 16 -13.68 10.21 5.59
N GLY A 17 -13.91 8.91 5.44
CA GLY A 17 -13.02 8.13 4.58
C GLY A 17 -13.28 8.55 3.13
N GLY A 18 -12.34 9.24 2.46
CA GLY A 18 -12.51 9.69 1.07
C GLY A 18 -13.08 8.58 0.19
N TYR A 19 -14.08 8.91 -0.63
CA TYR A 19 -14.80 7.92 -1.44
C TYR A 19 -13.82 7.04 -2.24
N GLY A 20 -13.93 5.72 -2.10
CA GLY A 20 -13.06 4.76 -2.79
C GLY A 20 -11.71 4.46 -2.12
N VAL A 21 -11.42 4.99 -0.92
CA VAL A 21 -10.20 4.67 -0.16
C VAL A 21 -10.47 3.58 0.88
N CYS A 22 -9.45 2.78 1.20
CA CYS A 22 -9.53 1.79 2.26
C CYS A 22 -9.84 2.43 3.63
N ALA A 23 -10.76 1.84 4.38
CA ALA A 23 -11.15 2.26 5.73
C ALA A 23 -10.07 2.05 6.81
N ALA A 24 -8.95 1.38 6.49
CA ALA A 24 -7.83 1.28 7.42
C ALA A 24 -7.09 2.62 7.46
N PHE A 25 -6.93 3.19 8.65
CA PHE A 25 -6.31 4.50 8.82
C PHE A 25 -4.91 4.55 8.19
N GLY A 26 -4.65 5.63 7.45
CA GLY A 26 -3.37 5.84 6.78
C GLY A 26 -3.09 4.92 5.57
N CYS A 27 -4.03 4.06 5.15
CA CYS A 27 -3.82 3.23 3.96
C CYS A 27 -3.99 4.06 2.68
N CYS A 28 -3.05 3.94 1.73
CA CYS A 28 -3.09 4.64 0.44
C CYS A 28 -3.81 3.88 -0.68
N LEU A 29 -4.38 2.70 -0.39
CA LEU A 29 -4.94 1.81 -1.41
C LEU A 29 -6.46 1.96 -1.51
N PRO A 30 -7.06 1.66 -2.68
CA PRO A 30 -8.50 1.75 -2.83
C PRO A 30 -9.24 0.70 -1.99
N GLY A 31 -10.37 1.10 -1.43
CA GLY A 31 -11.30 0.19 -0.76
C GLY A 31 -12.13 -0.56 -1.80
N THR A 32 -12.02 -1.89 -1.85
CA THR A 32 -12.65 -2.70 -2.91
C THR A 32 -13.47 -3.87 -2.39
N MET A 33 -13.40 -4.17 -1.09
CA MET A 33 -14.13 -5.27 -0.47
C MET A 33 -14.74 -4.82 0.85
N SER A 34 -15.98 -5.25 1.12
CA SER A 34 -16.65 -5.04 2.40
C SER A 34 -17.27 -6.36 2.86
N SER A 35 -17.36 -6.55 4.17
CA SER A 35 -18.12 -7.64 4.78
C SER A 35 -19.60 -7.25 4.90
N SER A 36 -20.18 -6.69 3.84
CA SER A 36 -21.55 -6.16 3.84
C SER A 36 -22.61 -7.22 4.19
N THR A 37 -22.35 -8.48 3.84
CA THR A 37 -23.17 -9.64 4.20
C THR A 37 -23.17 -9.96 5.70
N GLN A 38 -22.22 -9.41 6.46
CA GLN A 38 -22.11 -9.54 7.92
C GLN A 38 -22.40 -8.20 8.63
N GLY A 39 -23.01 -7.23 7.92
CA GLY A 39 -23.31 -5.90 8.46
C GLY A 39 -22.12 -4.94 8.46
N GLY A 40 -20.98 -5.31 7.86
CA GLY A 40 -19.82 -4.43 7.73
C GLY A 40 -20.09 -3.30 6.74
N LYS A 41 -19.90 -2.06 7.19
CA LYS A 41 -20.05 -0.85 6.36
C LYS A 41 -18.73 -0.37 5.75
N ASP A 42 -17.62 -0.83 6.31
CA ASP A 42 -16.28 -0.41 5.92
C ASP A 42 -15.80 -1.14 4.67
N TRP A 43 -15.23 -0.37 3.75
CA TRP A 43 -14.58 -0.89 2.55
C TRP A 43 -13.07 -0.96 2.77
N HIS A 44 -12.53 -2.17 2.73
CA HIS A 44 -11.11 -2.43 2.88
C HIS A 44 -10.46 -2.75 1.52
N CYS A 45 -9.17 -2.46 1.40
CA CYS A 45 -8.36 -2.95 0.29
C CYS A 45 -8.03 -4.44 0.49
N ARG A 46 -7.42 -5.06 -0.53
CA ARG A 46 -6.98 -6.45 -0.49
C ARG A 46 -5.98 -6.81 0.61
N LEU A 47 -5.32 -5.82 1.21
CA LEU A 47 -4.37 -6.05 2.28
C LEU A 47 -5.04 -6.13 3.64
N HIS A 48 -6.03 -5.26 3.88
CA HIS A 48 -6.71 -5.14 5.18
C HIS A 48 -7.93 -6.05 5.30
N PHE A 49 -8.56 -6.42 4.19
CA PHE A 49 -9.70 -7.32 4.23
C PHE A 49 -9.30 -8.70 4.79
N GLY A 50 -9.91 -9.07 5.91
CA GLY A 50 -9.62 -10.30 6.64
C GLY A 50 -8.30 -10.29 7.45
N ALA A 51 -7.58 -9.18 7.52
CA ALA A 51 -6.43 -9.06 8.41
C ALA A 51 -6.88 -8.76 9.86
N PRO A 52 -6.17 -9.23 10.89
CA PRO A 52 -6.42 -8.82 12.27
C PRO A 52 -6.23 -7.31 12.43
N ARG A 53 -7.12 -6.64 13.19
CA ARG A 53 -7.06 -5.18 13.38
C ARG A 53 -5.73 -4.71 13.98
N ALA A 54 -5.10 -5.53 14.83
CA ALA A 54 -3.81 -5.25 15.43
C ALA A 54 -2.65 -5.13 14.41
N GLU A 55 -2.82 -5.64 13.19
CA GLU A 55 -1.79 -5.59 12.15
C GLU A 55 -1.97 -4.41 11.18
N PHE A 56 -3.09 -3.68 11.26
CA PHE A 56 -3.46 -2.67 10.26
C PHE A 56 -2.40 -1.59 10.10
N ASP A 57 -1.88 -1.05 11.20
CA ASP A 57 -0.91 0.05 11.13
C ASP A 57 0.39 -0.41 10.44
N ALA A 58 0.83 -1.63 10.74
CA ALA A 58 2.01 -2.22 10.13
C ALA A 58 1.81 -2.49 8.62
N ILE A 59 0.63 -3.01 8.24
CA ILE A 59 0.27 -3.22 6.84
C ILE A 59 0.19 -1.89 6.09
N SER A 60 -0.49 -0.90 6.65
CA SER A 60 -0.60 0.46 6.10
C SER A 60 0.76 1.11 5.89
N ALA A 61 1.66 1.03 6.88
CA ALA A 61 3.01 1.57 6.77
C ALA A 61 3.80 0.92 5.62
N ARG A 62 3.73 -0.41 5.50
CA ARG A 62 4.40 -1.13 4.40
C ARG A 62 3.81 -0.79 3.04
N ALA A 63 2.48 -0.61 2.96
CA ALA A 63 1.80 -0.19 1.74
C ALA A 63 2.19 1.23 1.32
N GLN A 64 2.31 2.16 2.27
CA GLN A 64 2.77 3.53 2.02
C GLN A 64 4.21 3.56 1.47
N ASN A 65 5.11 2.79 2.09
CA ASN A 65 6.50 2.67 1.62
C ASN A 65 6.61 2.11 0.19
N ARG A 66 5.59 1.36 -0.25
CA ARG A 66 5.50 0.75 -1.60
C ARG A 66 4.47 1.42 -2.49
N LYS A 67 3.97 2.61 -2.14
CA LYS A 67 2.85 3.27 -2.83
C LYS A 67 3.08 3.39 -4.33
N ALA A 68 4.28 3.81 -4.75
CA ALA A 68 4.62 3.95 -6.17
C ALA A 68 4.50 2.63 -6.95
N LEU A 69 4.90 1.51 -6.34
CA LEU A 69 4.79 0.17 -6.94
C LEU A 69 3.33 -0.28 -7.03
N PHE A 70 2.52 -0.02 -5.99
CA PHE A 70 1.09 -0.30 -6.04
C PHE A 70 0.39 0.55 -7.11
N THR A 71 0.72 1.85 -7.22
CA THR A 71 0.17 2.72 -8.28
C THR A 71 0.52 2.19 -9.66
N ALA A 72 1.77 1.78 -9.88
CA ALA A 72 2.19 1.18 -11.16
C ALA A 72 1.43 -0.12 -11.45
N ALA A 73 1.28 -1.00 -10.45
CA ALA A 73 0.56 -2.25 -10.59
C ALA A 73 -0.93 -2.04 -10.90
N TYR A 74 -1.60 -1.10 -10.24
CA TYR A 74 -2.98 -0.73 -10.53
C TYR A 74 -3.14 -0.11 -11.92
N TRP A 75 -2.18 0.70 -12.37
CA TRP A 75 -2.20 1.22 -13.73
C TRP A 75 -2.08 0.10 -14.77
N LEU A 76 -1.19 -0.87 -14.53
CA LEU A 76 -0.96 -2.02 -15.40
C LEU A 76 -2.19 -2.94 -15.53
N VAL A 77 -2.87 -3.29 -14.43
CA VAL A 77 -4.05 -4.17 -14.48
C VAL A 77 -5.26 -3.53 -15.16
N ASN A 78 -5.31 -2.20 -15.23
CA ASN A 78 -6.39 -1.45 -15.88
C ASN A 78 -6.10 -1.14 -17.36
N ARG A 79 -4.98 -1.63 -17.92
CA ARG A 79 -4.71 -1.54 -19.37
C ARG A 79 -5.61 -2.51 -20.16
N PRO A 80 -5.88 -2.22 -21.44
CA PRO A 80 -6.50 -3.18 -22.35
C PRO A 80 -5.81 -4.56 -22.30
N LYS A 81 -6.60 -5.62 -22.32
CA LYS A 81 -6.09 -7.00 -22.30
C LYS A 81 -5.25 -7.25 -23.56
N GLY A 82 -4.06 -7.82 -23.38
CA GLY A 82 -3.13 -8.11 -24.47
C GLY A 82 -2.08 -7.03 -24.72
N ASP A 83 -2.22 -5.84 -24.12
CA ASP A 83 -1.20 -4.79 -24.21
C ASP A 83 0.15 -5.28 -23.70
N THR A 84 1.21 -4.91 -24.42
CA THR A 84 2.58 -5.12 -23.98
C THR A 84 2.98 -4.07 -22.95
N VAL A 85 3.97 -4.42 -22.11
CA VAL A 85 4.55 -3.47 -21.15
C VAL A 85 5.56 -2.60 -21.87
N SER A 86 5.42 -1.28 -21.78
CA SER A 86 6.40 -0.37 -22.37
C SER A 86 7.73 -0.41 -21.63
N ARG A 87 8.84 -0.21 -22.35
CA ARG A 87 10.20 -0.19 -21.78
C ARG A 87 10.32 0.78 -20.59
N LYS A 88 9.71 1.97 -20.72
CA LYS A 88 9.69 2.99 -19.67
C LYS A 88 9.11 2.51 -18.34
N VAL A 89 8.12 1.61 -18.37
CA VAL A 89 7.54 1.03 -17.15
C VAL A 89 8.51 0.02 -16.52
N LEU A 90 9.16 -0.81 -17.34
CA LEU A 90 10.19 -1.75 -16.89
C LEU A 90 11.35 -1.00 -16.22
N ASP A 91 11.91 -0.01 -16.90
CA ASP A 91 13.01 0.81 -16.38
C ASP A 91 12.63 1.52 -15.06
N ARG A 92 11.36 1.93 -14.93
CA ARG A 92 10.86 2.56 -13.69
C ARG A 92 10.75 1.56 -12.53
N ILE A 93 10.34 0.32 -12.79
CA ILE A 93 10.27 -0.74 -11.77
C ILE A 93 11.68 -1.10 -11.29
N GLU A 94 12.65 -1.16 -12.21
CA GLU A 94 14.07 -1.35 -11.87
C GLU A 94 14.61 -0.18 -11.04
N ALA A 95 14.31 1.06 -11.42
CA ALA A 95 14.70 2.25 -10.67
C ALA A 95 14.07 2.34 -9.25
N LEU A 96 12.93 1.67 -9.04
CA LEU A 96 12.33 1.50 -7.70
C LEU A 96 12.98 0.36 -6.89
N GLY A 97 14.07 -0.23 -7.40
CA GLY A 97 14.83 -1.28 -6.73
C GLY A 97 14.15 -2.65 -6.74
N ARG A 98 13.23 -2.89 -7.69
CA ARG A 98 12.43 -4.14 -7.75
C ARG A 98 12.59 -4.92 -9.07
N PRO A 99 13.82 -5.21 -9.54
CA PRO A 99 14.02 -6.03 -10.74
C PRO A 99 13.51 -7.48 -10.54
N ASP A 100 13.39 -7.94 -9.30
CA ASP A 100 12.83 -9.24 -8.93
C ASP A 100 11.38 -9.42 -9.42
N LEU A 101 10.58 -8.36 -9.42
CA LEU A 101 9.20 -8.38 -9.92
C LEU A 101 9.14 -8.64 -11.44
N LEU A 102 10.14 -8.14 -12.18
CA LEU A 102 10.24 -8.35 -13.62
C LEU A 102 10.74 -9.77 -13.93
N ALA A 103 11.77 -10.22 -13.20
CA ALA A 103 12.32 -11.56 -13.35
C ALA A 103 11.29 -12.65 -12.98
N GLY A 104 10.47 -12.41 -11.94
CA GLY A 104 9.39 -13.28 -11.53
C GLY A 104 8.32 -13.45 -12.61
N ALA A 105 7.85 -12.33 -13.17
CA ALA A 105 6.85 -12.36 -14.24
C ALA A 105 7.36 -13.00 -15.54
N ALA A 106 8.64 -12.83 -15.87
CA ALA A 106 9.23 -13.38 -17.09
C ALA A 106 9.36 -14.92 -17.09
N LYS A 107 9.41 -15.56 -15.89
CA LYS A 107 9.45 -17.03 -15.78
C LYS A 107 8.18 -17.70 -16.33
N GLU A 108 7.07 -16.98 -16.39
CA GLU A 108 5.78 -17.47 -16.88
C GLU A 108 5.58 -17.20 -18.40
N GLY A 109 6.58 -16.61 -19.07
CA GLY A 109 6.53 -16.22 -20.49
C GLY A 109 6.68 -14.71 -20.69
N THR A 110 6.35 -14.18 -21.88
CA THR A 110 6.31 -12.73 -22.12
C THR A 110 5.05 -12.15 -21.47
N PRO A 111 5.14 -11.43 -20.34
CA PRO A 111 3.95 -11.02 -19.62
C PRO A 111 3.29 -9.84 -20.35
N THR A 112 1.97 -9.92 -20.55
CA THR A 112 1.18 -8.73 -20.90
C THR A 112 1.16 -7.76 -19.71
N ALA A 113 0.78 -6.51 -19.95
CA ALA A 113 0.63 -5.50 -18.89
C ALA A 113 -0.26 -5.99 -17.75
N TYR A 114 -1.36 -6.66 -18.09
CA TYR A 114 -2.26 -7.26 -17.10
C TYR A 114 -1.55 -8.31 -16.24
N HIS A 115 -0.82 -9.25 -16.84
CA HIS A 115 -0.13 -10.32 -16.11
C HIS A 115 0.95 -9.75 -15.18
N LEU A 116 1.75 -8.79 -15.67
CA LEU A 116 2.74 -8.11 -14.83
C LEU A 116 2.05 -7.39 -13.65
N GLY A 117 0.97 -6.65 -13.91
CA GLY A 117 0.22 -5.95 -12.87
C GLY A 117 -0.33 -6.90 -11.80
N VAL A 118 -0.93 -8.03 -12.21
CA VAL A 118 -1.44 -9.05 -11.28
C VAL A 118 -0.32 -9.67 -10.47
N HIS A 119 0.80 -10.01 -11.11
CA HIS A 119 1.98 -10.55 -10.44
C HIS A 119 2.51 -9.58 -9.38
N MET A 120 2.67 -8.30 -9.73
CA MET A 120 3.07 -7.25 -8.79
C MET A 120 2.10 -7.13 -7.62
N LEU A 121 0.79 -7.06 -7.86
CA LEU A 121 -0.21 -6.95 -6.79
C LEU A 121 -0.19 -8.16 -5.85
N ARG A 122 0.11 -9.35 -6.37
CA ARG A 122 0.29 -10.57 -5.55
C ARG A 122 1.52 -10.45 -4.68
N VAL A 123 2.70 -10.28 -5.27
CA VAL A 123 3.98 -10.23 -4.54
C VAL A 123 3.98 -9.11 -3.49
N LEU A 124 3.60 -7.89 -3.89
CA LEU A 124 3.53 -6.75 -2.97
C LEU A 124 2.49 -6.97 -1.87
N GLY A 125 1.38 -7.63 -2.21
CA GLY A 125 0.33 -7.95 -1.24
C GLY A 125 0.79 -8.96 -0.20
N ASP A 126 1.47 -10.02 -0.64
CA ASP A 126 2.02 -11.05 0.24
C ASP A 126 3.08 -10.44 1.16
N GLU A 127 4.03 -9.65 0.63
CA GLU A 127 5.03 -8.93 1.41
C GLU A 127 4.43 -8.00 2.47
N CYS A 128 3.36 -7.28 2.12
CA CYS A 128 2.73 -6.35 3.06
C CYS A 128 1.96 -7.08 4.16
N ARG A 129 1.48 -8.30 3.92
CA ARG A 129 0.74 -9.11 4.90
C ARG A 129 1.63 -10.04 5.72
N GLN A 130 2.87 -10.30 5.29
CA GLN A 130 3.78 -11.12 6.07
C GLN A 130 4.16 -10.42 7.39
N PRO A 131 4.10 -11.14 8.53
CA PRO A 131 4.70 -10.68 9.77
C PRO A 131 6.19 -10.42 9.55
N GLN A 132 6.68 -9.25 9.95
CA GLN A 132 8.11 -8.98 9.96
C GLN A 132 8.66 -9.26 11.34
N GLU A 133 9.88 -9.82 11.40
CA GLU A 133 10.63 -9.89 12.64
C GLU A 133 10.84 -8.48 13.19
N HIS A 134 10.64 -8.32 14.49
CA HIS A 134 10.94 -7.08 15.18
C HIS A 134 12.42 -6.75 14.95
N MET A 135 12.75 -5.56 14.42
CA MET A 135 14.14 -5.12 14.13
C MET A 135 15.01 -4.90 15.40
N GLY A 136 14.66 -5.57 16.51
CA GLY A 136 15.27 -5.35 17.82
C GLY A 136 14.98 -3.97 18.39
N THR A 137 15.44 -3.73 19.61
CA THR A 137 15.46 -2.39 20.20
C THR A 137 16.65 -1.64 19.59
N PRO A 138 16.46 -0.42 19.06
CA PRO A 138 17.58 0.41 18.63
C PRO A 138 18.59 0.54 19.77
N LYS A 139 19.89 0.42 19.47
CA LYS A 139 20.94 0.66 20.48
C LYS A 139 20.75 2.06 21.08
N ARG A 140 20.87 2.18 22.40
CA ARG A 140 20.71 3.46 23.12
C ARG A 140 21.55 4.55 22.46
N ALA A 141 20.92 5.67 22.11
CA ALA A 141 21.61 6.87 21.65
C ALA A 141 22.61 7.31 22.73
N GLY A 142 23.88 7.47 22.36
CA GLY A 142 24.99 7.74 23.29
C GLY A 142 26.37 7.26 22.80
N GLN A 143 26.46 6.56 21.66
CA GLN A 143 27.73 6.10 21.07
C GLN A 143 27.93 6.58 19.62
N GLY A 144 27.50 7.79 19.29
CA GLY A 144 27.80 8.39 17.99
C GLY A 144 27.09 9.72 17.78
N THR A 145 27.79 10.67 17.14
CA THR A 145 27.23 11.90 16.61
C THR A 145 26.05 11.57 15.71
N THR A 146 24.88 12.10 16.03
CA THR A 146 23.69 12.01 15.20
C THR A 146 23.75 13.03 14.06
N TRP A 147 22.93 12.86 13.03
CA TRP A 147 22.81 13.83 11.93
C TRP A 147 22.32 15.22 12.40
N LEU A 148 21.71 15.29 13.59
CA LEU A 148 21.30 16.54 14.24
C LEU A 148 22.49 17.32 14.79
N ASP A 149 23.58 16.64 15.14
CA ASP A 149 24.78 17.24 15.75
C ASP A 149 25.72 17.90 14.71
N GLN A 150 25.43 17.76 13.42
CA GLN A 150 26.35 18.18 12.34
C GLN A 150 26.24 19.65 11.93
N ASN A 151 25.32 20.44 12.49
CA ASN A 151 25.00 21.79 11.99
C ASN A 151 24.94 22.89 13.07
N GLN A 152 25.70 22.81 14.16
CA GLN A 152 25.91 23.99 15.01
C GLN A 152 27.20 24.70 14.59
N PRO A 153 27.14 25.85 13.88
CA PRO A 153 28.29 26.73 13.81
C PRO A 153 28.61 27.19 15.23
N GLU A 154 29.83 26.96 15.68
CA GLU A 154 30.32 27.46 16.97
C GLU A 154 30.18 28.99 16.97
N GLU A 155 29.32 29.52 17.86
CA GLU A 155 29.29 30.94 18.16
C GLU A 155 30.65 31.31 18.75
N ILE A 156 31.45 32.03 17.97
CA ILE A 156 32.70 32.62 18.43
C ILE A 156 32.30 33.86 19.25
N ASP A 157 32.26 33.71 20.57
CA ASP A 157 32.14 34.84 21.50
C ASP A 157 33.33 35.81 21.28
N ALA A 158 32.99 37.09 21.13
CA ALA A 158 33.89 38.21 20.86
C ALA A 158 34.54 38.76 22.14
#